data_AF-A0A2G6B490-F1
#
_entry.id   AF-A0A2G6B490-F1
#
_cell.length_a   1.000
_cell.length_b   1.000
_cell.length_c   1.000
_cell.angle_alpha   90.00
_cell.angle_beta   90.00
_cell.angle_gamma   90.00
#
_symmetry.space_group_name_H-M   'P 1'
#
loop_
_entity.id
_entity.type
_entity.pdbx_description
1 polymer ?
#
loop_
_entity_poly.entity_id
_entity_poly.type
_entity_poly.pdbx_seq_one_letter_code
_entity_poly.pdbx_strand_id
1 'polypeptide(L)' 'EKGWQDQAKDDFESAKVEKVNADSKYVLLDQTYDEKELLEVSFEDVDNAVTGTPLILVDSNTNEVVGYMPSE' A
#
# COMPACT_ATOMS: atom_id res chain seq x y z
N GLU A 1 -7.27 -16.02 7.43
CA GLU A 1 -6.92 -14.59 7.36
C GLU A 1 -5.43 -14.40 7.52
N LYS A 2 -4.86 -13.38 6.89
CA LYS A 2 -3.40 -13.11 6.90
C LYS A 2 -2.96 -12.24 8.11
N GLY A 3 -3.83 -11.98 9.09
CA GLY A 3 -3.48 -11.25 10.33
C GLY A 3 -3.46 -9.71 10.22
N TRP A 4 -3.94 -9.14 9.11
CA TRP A 4 -3.89 -7.69 8.90
C TRP A 4 -4.92 -6.94 9.76
N GLN A 5 -6.01 -7.61 10.12
CA GLN A 5 -7.11 -7.08 10.95
C GLN A 5 -6.62 -6.55 12.30
N ASP A 6 -5.51 -7.11 12.82
CA ASP A 6 -4.97 -6.72 14.13
C ASP A 6 -4.10 -5.45 14.07
N GLN A 7 -3.78 -4.94 12.88
CA GLN A 7 -2.80 -3.86 12.67
C GLN A 7 -3.40 -2.57 12.12
N ALA A 8 -4.55 -2.62 11.45
CA ALA A 8 -5.23 -1.46 10.88
C ALA A 8 -6.36 -0.97 11.80
N LYS A 9 -6.49 0.34 11.95
CA LYS A 9 -7.60 0.98 12.66
C LYS A 9 -8.85 0.96 11.77
N ASP A 10 -10.02 0.78 12.38
CA ASP A 10 -11.35 0.84 11.72
C ASP A 10 -11.58 -0.13 10.54
N ASP A 11 -11.44 -1.45 10.75
CA ASP A 11 -11.93 -2.52 9.85
C ASP A 11 -11.58 -2.35 8.33
N PHE A 12 -10.49 -1.65 8.00
CA PHE A 12 -10.11 -1.27 6.62
C PHE A 12 -11.09 -0.36 5.88
N GLU A 13 -12.06 0.25 6.57
CA GLU A 13 -13.04 1.15 5.93
C GLU A 13 -12.45 2.51 5.56
N SER A 14 -11.36 2.92 6.22
CA SER A 14 -10.67 4.18 5.95
C SER A 14 -9.27 3.92 5.40
N ALA A 15 -9.03 4.44 4.20
CA ALA A 15 -7.73 4.41 3.55
C ALA A 15 -7.39 5.80 3.01
N LYS A 16 -6.12 6.18 3.14
CA LYS A 16 -5.59 7.36 2.47
C LYS A 16 -5.05 6.93 1.11
N VAL A 17 -5.56 7.58 0.07
CA VAL A 17 -5.19 7.31 -1.32
C VAL A 17 -4.52 8.55 -1.92
N GLU A 18 -3.29 8.38 -2.42
CA GLU A 18 -2.52 9.45 -3.07
C GLU A 18 -2.03 9.00 -4.46
N LYS A 19 -1.85 9.96 -5.37
CA LYS A 19 -1.20 9.69 -6.66
C LYS A 19 0.30 9.80 -6.50
N VAL A 20 1.03 8.80 -6.97
CA VAL A 20 2.49 8.73 -6.90
C VAL A 20 3.06 8.24 -8.22
N ASN A 21 4.31 8.57 -8.52
CA ASN A 21 5.06 7.81 -9.51
C ASN A 21 5.78 6.64 -8.82
N ALA A 22 5.77 5.47 -9.45
CA ALA A 22 6.61 4.36 -9.00
C ALA A 22 8.08 4.79 -9.02
N ASP A 23 8.74 4.65 -7.88
CA ASP A 23 10.17 4.91 -7.71
C ASP A 23 10.84 3.78 -6.91
N SER A 24 12.16 3.89 -6.73
CA SER A 24 12.99 2.88 -6.07
C SER A 24 12.61 2.52 -4.62
N LYS A 25 11.74 3.28 -3.96
CA LYS A 25 11.25 2.98 -2.61
C LYS A 25 10.22 1.83 -2.60
N TYR A 26 9.63 1.52 -3.75
CA TYR A 26 8.65 0.44 -3.86
C TYR A 26 9.27 -0.84 -4.43
N VAL A 27 8.76 -1.96 -3.96
CA VAL A 27 8.95 -3.25 -4.60
C VAL A 27 7.81 -3.45 -5.60
N LEU A 28 8.14 -3.44 -6.88
CA LEU A 28 7.18 -3.70 -7.97
C LEU A 28 7.08 -5.20 -8.24
N LEU A 29 5.84 -5.69 -8.32
CA LEU A 29 5.52 -7.07 -8.71
C LEU A 29 5.69 -7.27 -10.22
N ASP A 30 5.50 -6.20 -10.99
CA ASP A 30 5.79 -6.13 -12.42
C ASP A 30 6.56 -4.84 -12.73
N GLN A 31 7.74 -5.01 -13.33
CA GLN A 31 8.65 -3.92 -13.71
C GLN A 31 8.09 -3.06 -14.86
N THR A 32 7.04 -3.49 -15.56
CA THR A 32 6.36 -2.63 -16.55
C THR A 32 5.71 -1.40 -15.93
N TYR A 33 5.58 -1.34 -14.59
CA TYR A 33 5.05 -0.21 -13.85
C TYR A 33 6.11 0.78 -13.35
N ASP A 34 7.39 0.55 -13.66
CA ASP A 34 8.45 1.50 -13.31
C ASP A 34 8.18 2.89 -13.90
N GLU A 35 8.42 3.93 -13.10
CA GLU A 35 8.13 5.34 -13.40
C GLU A 35 6.67 5.69 -13.76
N LYS A 36 5.71 4.75 -13.66
CA LYS A 36 4.29 5.03 -13.96
C LYS A 36 3.58 5.72 -12.80
N GLU A 37 2.58 6.54 -13.13
CA GLU A 37 1.63 7.09 -12.15
C GLU A 37 0.71 5.96 -11.64
N LEU A 38 0.67 5.79 -10.33
CA LEU A 38 -0.08 4.77 -9.61
C LEU A 38 -0.83 5.39 -8.43
N LEU A 39 -1.74 4.61 -7.84
CA LEU A 39 -2.38 4.95 -6.58
C LEU A 39 -1.61 4.30 -5.43
N GLU A 40 -1.13 5.13 -4.53
CA GLU A 40 -0.58 4.73 -3.25
C GLU A 40 -1.72 4.63 -2.23
N VAL A 41 -1.91 3.46 -1.62
CA VAL A 41 -2.97 3.21 -0.63
C VAL A 41 -2.33 2.83 0.71
N SER A 42 -2.62 3.63 1.73
CA SER A 42 -2.19 3.42 3.12
C SER A 42 -3.40 3.34 4.05
N PHE A 43 -3.25 2.56 5.11
CA PHE A 43 -4.22 2.45 6.19
C PHE A 43 -3.63 3.06 7.45
N GLU A 44 -4.50 3.57 8.33
CA GLU A 44 -4.03 4.09 9.62
C GLU A 44 -3.69 2.90 10.54
N ASP A 45 -2.49 2.92 11.11
CA ASP A 45 -2.06 1.91 12.06
C ASP A 45 -2.82 2.05 13.39
N VAL A 46 -3.05 0.92 14.06
CA VAL A 46 -3.51 0.95 15.46
C VAL A 46 -2.42 1.52 16.38
N ASP A 47 -2.85 2.21 17.44
CA ASP A 47 -1.92 2.76 18.43
C ASP A 47 -1.04 1.64 19.03
N ASN A 48 0.29 1.83 18.98
CA ASN A 48 1.33 0.87 19.41
C ASN A 48 1.55 -0.35 18.50
N ALA A 49 1.19 -0.30 17.22
CA ALA A 49 1.61 -1.31 16.25
C ALA A 49 3.15 -1.44 16.24
N VAL A 50 3.66 -2.66 16.43
CA VAL A 50 5.10 -2.97 16.42
C VAL A 50 5.67 -2.95 15.00
N THR A 51 4.81 -3.14 14.00
CA THR A 51 5.12 -3.09 12.58
C THR A 51 3.94 -2.40 11.92
N GLY A 52 4.21 -1.34 11.16
CA GLY A 52 3.16 -0.57 10.50
C GLY A 52 2.49 -1.37 9.38
N THR A 53 1.27 -1.00 9.02
CA THR A 53 0.58 -1.55 7.85
C THR A 53 1.38 -1.22 6.59
N PRO A 54 1.65 -2.21 5.73
CA PRO A 54 2.43 -1.96 4.54
C PRO A 54 1.62 -1.14 3.56
N LEU A 55 2.34 -0.29 2.84
CA LEU A 55 1.78 0.60 1.84
C LEU A 55 1.69 -0.14 0.51
N ILE A 56 0.54 -0.08 -0.18
CA ILE A 56 0.36 -0.80 -1.45
C ILE A 56 0.23 0.16 -2.63
N LEU A 57 0.69 -0.30 -3.79
CA LEU A 57 0.52 0.38 -5.07
C LEU A 57 -0.55 -0.31 -5.90
N VAL A 58 -1.47 0.48 -6.44
CA VAL A 58 -2.60 0.01 -7.23
C VAL A 58 -2.63 0.71 -8.59
N ASP A 59 -2.83 -0.06 -9.66
CA ASP A 59 -3.13 0.49 -10.98
C ASP A 59 -4.54 1.06 -11.00
N SER A 60 -4.68 2.37 -11.20
CA SER A 60 -5.99 3.05 -11.25
C SER A 60 -6.94 2.57 -12.35
N ASN A 61 -6.43 1.90 -13.39
CA ASN A 61 -7.25 1.42 -14.50
C ASN A 61 -7.86 0.04 -14.21
N THR A 62 -7.10 -0.85 -13.57
CA THR A 62 -7.50 -2.25 -13.33
C THR A 62 -7.87 -2.52 -11.87
N ASN A 63 -7.52 -1.62 -10.96
CA ASN A 63 -7.56 -1.80 -9.50
C ASN A 63 -6.72 -2.98 -9.00
N GLU A 64 -5.71 -3.40 -9.77
CA GLU A 64 -4.81 -4.47 -9.37
C GLU A 64 -3.67 -3.94 -8.51
N VAL A 65 -3.26 -4.73 -7.52
CA VAL A 65 -2.07 -4.46 -6.72
C VAL A 65 -0.85 -4.78 -7.56
N VAL A 66 0.01 -3.79 -7.80
CA VAL A 66 1.18 -3.89 -8.69
C VAL A 66 2.50 -3.72 -7.96
N GLY A 67 2.46 -3.33 -6.68
CA GLY A 67 3.65 -3.16 -5.85
C GLY A 67 3.31 -2.85 -4.41
N TYR A 68 4.34 -2.71 -3.60
CA TYR A 68 4.21 -2.33 -2.20
C TYR A 68 5.48 -1.65 -1.70
N MET A 69 5.35 -0.83 -0.66
CA MET A 69 6.46 -0.33 0.12
C MET A 69 6.60 -1.19 1.38
N PRO A 70 7.75 -1.84 1.63
CA PRO A 70 7.99 -2.53 2.88
C PRO A 70 7.89 -1.54 4.05
N SER A 71 7.05 -1.81 5.05
CA SER A 71 7.10 -1.12 6.34
C SER A 71 8.19 -1.75 7.21
N GLU A 72 8.90 -0.92 7.98
CA GLU A 72 9.79 -1.38 9.06
C GLU A 72 9.00 -1.80 10.30
#